data_AF-A0A0C9U455-F1
#
_entry.id   AF-A0A0C9U455-F1
#
_cell.length_a   1.000
_cell.length_b   1.000
_cell.length_c   1.000
_cell.angle_alpha   90.00
_cell.angle_beta   90.00
_cell.angle_gamma   90.00
#
_symmetry.space_group_name_H-M   'P 1'
#
loop_
_entity.id
_entity.type
_entity.pdbx_description
1 polymer ?
#
loop_
_entity_poly.entity_id
_entity_poly.type
_entity_poly.pdbx_seq_one_letter_code
_entity_poly.pdbx_strand_id
1 'polypeptide(L)'
;TRADFEFAETAVVEGFNSHCTQKLLSGINSQWANNSKLTIFDTNDLNESLAAARNFVTQVWKSYTFQFRYRDPWEWLVHLVTDLTLSTSIMWYPVEKYLHDGGTITRIYDEVNTGRRWWEIQGQLPREHGLPHCFLPLHLW
;
A
#
# COMPACT_ATOMS: atom_id res chain seq x y z
N THR A 1 -20.57 -24.66 9.72
CA THR A 1 -20.10 -24.94 11.09
C THR A 1 -18.68 -24.41 11.30
N ARG A 2 -18.09 -24.49 12.50
CA ARG A 2 -16.68 -24.10 12.70
C ARG A 2 -15.71 -24.93 11.85
N ALA A 3 -15.96 -26.24 11.72
CA ALA A 3 -15.14 -27.12 10.90
C ALA A 3 -15.19 -26.74 9.40
N ASP A 4 -16.36 -26.34 8.90
CA ASP A 4 -16.51 -25.87 7.52
C ASP A 4 -15.75 -24.56 7.28
N PHE A 5 -15.76 -23.66 8.26
CA PHE A 5 -15.04 -22.39 8.16
C PHE A 5 -13.53 -22.63 8.10
N GLU A 6 -12.98 -23.43 9.03
CA GLU A 6 -11.54 -23.74 9.08
C GLU A 6 -11.09 -24.47 7.80
N PHE A 7 -11.91 -25.37 7.26
CA PHE A 7 -11.63 -26.02 5.99
C PHE A 7 -11.67 -25.05 4.80
N ALA A 8 -12.71 -24.21 4.72
CA ALA A 8 -12.87 -23.24 3.65
C ALA A 8 -11.75 -22.18 3.66
N GLU A 9 -11.34 -21.71 4.84
CA GLU A 9 -10.21 -20.80 5.03
C GLU A 9 -8.92 -21.45 4.52
N THR A 10 -8.62 -22.68 4.95
CA THR A 10 -7.42 -23.42 4.51
C THR A 10 -7.42 -23.58 2.99
N ALA A 11 -8.54 -23.99 2.39
CA ALA A 11 -8.64 -24.19 0.95
C ALA A 11 -8.41 -22.90 0.15
N VAL A 12 -8.87 -21.75 0.66
CA VAL A 12 -8.69 -20.45 0.01
C VAL A 12 -7.28 -19.90 0.20
N VAL A 13 -6.74 -19.95 1.42
CA VAL A 13 -5.40 -19.41 1.76
C VAL A 13 -4.30 -20.19 1.03
N GLU A 14 -4.42 -21.52 1.00
CA GLU A 14 -3.45 -22.40 0.34
C GLU A 14 -3.69 -22.55 -1.17
N GLY A 15 -4.75 -21.94 -1.70
CA GLY A 15 -5.04 -21.89 -3.13
C GLY A 15 -5.38 -23.24 -3.75
N PHE A 16 -6.16 -24.08 -3.05
CA PHE A 16 -6.55 -25.39 -3.57
C PHE A 16 -7.42 -25.25 -4.82
N ASN A 17 -7.04 -25.97 -5.88
CA ASN A 17 -7.87 -26.08 -7.07
C ASN A 17 -9.05 -27.04 -6.84
N SER A 18 -10.07 -26.95 -7.68
CA SER A 18 -11.31 -27.74 -7.54
C SER A 18 -11.08 -29.25 -7.46
N HIS A 19 -10.08 -29.77 -8.18
CA HIS A 19 -9.76 -31.19 -8.13
C HIS A 19 -9.16 -31.60 -6.77
N CYS A 20 -8.25 -30.79 -6.23
CA CYS A 20 -7.65 -31.00 -4.91
C CYS A 20 -8.71 -30.95 -3.81
N THR A 21 -9.54 -29.90 -3.83
CA THR A 21 -10.66 -29.73 -2.90
C THR A 21 -11.62 -30.90 -2.95
N GLN A 22 -12.05 -31.31 -4.15
CA GLN A 22 -12.95 -32.45 -4.30
C GLN A 22 -12.33 -33.75 -3.77
N LYS A 23 -11.05 -33.98 -4.04
CA LYS A 23 -10.34 -35.17 -3.56
C LYS A 23 -10.27 -35.19 -2.03
N LEU A 24 -9.95 -34.07 -1.40
CA LEU A 24 -9.90 -33.95 0.06
C LEU A 24 -11.29 -34.14 0.70
N LEU A 25 -12.32 -33.52 0.14
CA LEU A 25 -13.71 -33.67 0.60
C LEU A 25 -14.23 -35.10 0.41
N SER A 26 -14.00 -35.71 -0.76
CA SER A 26 -14.38 -37.11 -1.03
C SER A 26 -13.67 -38.08 -0.10
N GLY A 27 -12.43 -37.73 0.26
CA GLY A 27 -11.74 -38.33 1.37
C GLY A 27 -12.59 -38.11 2.61
N ILE A 28 -12.55 -36.92 3.21
CA ILE A 28 -13.07 -36.58 4.55
C ILE A 28 -14.51 -37.07 4.79
N ASN A 29 -15.35 -37.09 3.76
CA ASN A 29 -16.73 -37.54 3.85
C ASN A 29 -16.93 -39.06 3.63
N SER A 30 -15.86 -39.82 3.44
CA SER A 30 -15.84 -41.29 3.35
C SER A 30 -15.60 -41.97 4.70
N GLN A 31 -15.59 -43.31 4.70
CA GLN A 31 -15.47 -44.13 5.92
C GLN A 31 -14.18 -43.93 6.72
N TRP A 32 -13.13 -43.34 6.12
CA TRP A 32 -11.86 -43.08 6.79
C TRP A 32 -11.95 -41.99 7.89
N ALA A 33 -13.04 -41.21 7.93
CA ALA A 33 -13.25 -40.11 8.87
C ALA A 33 -14.70 -40.12 9.37
N ASN A 34 -15.09 -41.27 9.95
CA ASN A 34 -16.44 -41.60 10.44
C ASN A 34 -17.09 -40.62 11.45
N ASN A 35 -16.39 -39.58 11.90
CA ASN A 35 -16.92 -38.56 12.83
C ASN A 35 -16.57 -37.13 12.38
N SER A 36 -16.43 -36.92 11.07
CA SER A 36 -16.24 -35.57 10.54
C SER A 36 -17.42 -34.67 10.92
N LYS A 37 -17.12 -33.45 11.39
CA LYS A 37 -18.12 -32.39 11.66
C LYS A 37 -18.35 -31.49 10.44
N LEU A 38 -17.71 -31.82 9.33
CA LEU A 38 -17.76 -31.06 8.08
C LEU A 38 -19.09 -31.37 7.37
N THR A 39 -19.80 -30.32 6.98
CA THR A 39 -21.09 -30.40 6.27
C THR A 39 -20.97 -30.04 4.79
N ILE A 40 -19.80 -29.56 4.35
CA ILE A 40 -19.48 -29.32 2.93
C ILE A 40 -19.19 -30.67 2.26
N PHE A 41 -20.04 -31.15 1.36
CA PHE A 41 -19.86 -32.47 0.76
C PHE A 41 -18.96 -32.45 -0.47
N ASP A 42 -19.02 -31.37 -1.23
CA ASP A 42 -18.30 -31.23 -2.48
C ASP A 42 -17.82 -29.79 -2.73
N THR A 43 -17.15 -29.61 -3.87
CA THR A 43 -16.61 -28.31 -4.27
C THR A 43 -17.72 -27.30 -4.57
N ASN A 44 -18.92 -27.74 -4.92
CA ASN A 44 -20.05 -26.84 -5.17
C ASN A 44 -20.57 -26.26 -3.85
N ASP A 45 -20.75 -27.08 -2.82
CA ASP A 45 -21.14 -26.65 -1.47
C ASP A 45 -20.17 -25.61 -0.90
N LEU A 46 -18.87 -25.80 -1.14
CA LEU A 46 -17.84 -24.83 -0.75
C LEU A 46 -18.02 -23.51 -1.49
N ASN A 47 -18.22 -23.54 -2.81
CA ASN A 47 -18.41 -22.34 -3.61
C ASN A 47 -19.68 -21.58 -3.25
N GLU A 48 -20.77 -22.29 -2.97
CA GLU A 48 -22.03 -21.69 -2.50
C GLU A 48 -21.86 -21.03 -1.14
N SER A 49 -21.17 -21.70 -0.21
CA SER A 49 -20.85 -21.14 1.11
C SER A 49 -20.00 -19.87 1.00
N LEU A 50 -18.98 -19.88 0.14
CA LEU A 50 -18.14 -18.71 -0.15
C LEU A 50 -18.96 -17.60 -0.83
N ALA A 51 -19.86 -17.92 -1.77
CA ALA A 51 -20.72 -16.96 -2.43
C ALA A 51 -21.69 -16.28 -1.46
N ALA A 52 -22.26 -17.03 -0.51
CA ALA A 52 -23.08 -16.48 0.56
C ALA A 52 -22.25 -15.57 1.49
N ALA A 53 -21.05 -16.01 1.88
CA ALA A 53 -20.14 -15.24 2.72
C ALA A 53 -19.67 -13.93 2.07
N ARG A 54 -19.53 -13.90 0.74
CA ARG A 54 -19.18 -12.68 -0.03
C ARG A 54 -20.16 -11.52 0.14
N ASN A 55 -21.38 -11.76 0.61
CA ASN A 55 -22.34 -10.69 0.90
C ASN A 55 -22.07 -9.99 2.24
N PHE A 56 -21.31 -10.63 3.14
CA PHE A 56 -21.00 -10.12 4.47
C PHE A 56 -19.62 -9.46 4.58
N VAL A 57 -18.82 -9.52 3.51
CA VAL A 57 -17.49 -8.90 3.43
C VAL A 57 -17.51 -7.82 2.35
N THR A 58 -16.84 -6.70 2.60
CA THR A 58 -16.61 -5.67 1.57
C THR A 58 -15.85 -6.28 0.40
N GLN A 59 -16.56 -6.53 -0.70
CA GLN A 59 -15.94 -6.99 -1.93
C GLN A 59 -15.09 -5.86 -2.51
N VAL A 60 -13.77 -6.01 -2.42
CA VAL A 60 -12.79 -5.14 -3.09
C VAL A 60 -12.88 -5.26 -4.62
N TRP A 61 -13.65 -6.24 -5.13
CA TRP A 61 -13.81 -6.56 -6.55
C TRP A 61 -15.04 -5.94 -7.22
N LYS A 62 -15.72 -5.00 -6.56
CA LYS A 62 -16.73 -4.18 -7.27
C LYS A 62 -16.00 -3.17 -8.16
N SER A 63 -16.25 -3.24 -9.46
CA SER A 63 -15.81 -2.22 -10.40
C SER A 63 -16.49 -0.89 -10.07
N TYR A 64 -15.73 0.05 -9.49
CA TYR A 64 -16.19 1.41 -9.29
C TYR A 64 -15.68 2.30 -10.41
N THR A 65 -16.60 2.94 -11.13
CA THR A 65 -16.24 3.98 -12.09
C THR A 65 -16.05 5.28 -11.31
N PHE A 66 -14.81 5.70 -11.13
CA PHE A 66 -14.49 7.02 -10.59
C PHE A 66 -14.11 7.97 -11.72
N GLN A 67 -14.48 9.24 -11.56
CA GLN A 67 -14.00 10.29 -12.46
C GLN A 67 -12.63 10.76 -11.98
N PHE A 68 -11.58 10.34 -12.67
CA PHE A 68 -10.24 10.86 -12.41
C PHE A 68 -10.11 12.24 -13.06
N ARG A 69 -10.03 13.28 -12.22
CA ARG A 69 -9.66 14.61 -12.69
C ARG A 69 -8.14 14.69 -12.79
N TYR A 70 -7.63 14.48 -14.00
CA TYR A 70 -6.21 14.69 -14.28
C TYR A 70 -5.90 16.19 -14.27
N ARG A 71 -4.96 16.60 -13.43
CA ARG A 71 -4.26 17.87 -13.54
C ARG A 71 -2.85 17.55 -13.96
N ASP A 72 -2.35 18.24 -14.98
CA ASP A 72 -0.98 18.04 -15.42
C ASP A 72 -0.01 18.39 -14.28
N PRO A 73 0.83 17.44 -13.82
CA PRO A 73 1.72 17.69 -12.70
C PRO A 73 2.73 18.80 -13.01
N TRP A 74 3.22 18.90 -14.25
CA TRP A 74 4.18 19.92 -14.62
C TRP A 74 3.54 21.31 -14.63
N GLU A 75 2.36 21.46 -15.23
CA GLU A 75 1.59 22.70 -15.20
C GLU A 75 1.31 23.15 -13.77
N TRP A 76 0.86 22.23 -12.90
CA TRP A 76 0.63 22.53 -11.49
C TRP A 76 1.91 22.98 -10.78
N LEU A 77 3.03 22.31 -11.03
CA LEU A 77 4.32 22.67 -10.44
C LEU A 77 4.76 24.06 -10.84
N VAL A 78 4.75 24.35 -12.14
CA VAL A 78 5.07 25.69 -12.66
C VAL A 78 4.18 26.73 -12.00
N HIS A 79 2.88 26.45 -11.85
CA HIS A 79 1.95 27.36 -11.19
C HIS A 79 2.31 27.63 -9.72
N LEU A 80 2.79 26.62 -8.98
CA LEU A 80 3.24 26.78 -7.59
C LEU A 80 4.55 27.57 -7.49
N VAL A 81 5.56 27.25 -8.31
CA VAL A 81 6.87 27.91 -8.22
C VAL A 81 6.87 29.35 -8.74
N THR A 82 5.92 29.69 -9.62
CA THR A 82 5.75 31.05 -10.15
C THR A 82 4.85 31.94 -9.29
N ASP A 83 4.13 31.36 -8.33
CA ASP A 83 3.30 32.12 -7.39
C ASP A 83 4.17 32.80 -6.32
N LEU A 84 4.35 34.10 -6.47
CA LEU A 84 5.13 34.92 -5.54
C LEU A 84 4.59 34.89 -4.11
N THR A 85 3.30 34.63 -3.90
CA THR A 85 2.69 34.56 -2.56
C THR A 85 3.14 33.31 -1.80
N LEU A 86 3.54 32.26 -2.52
CA LEU A 86 4.04 31.01 -1.93
C LEU A 86 5.56 31.01 -1.76
N SER A 87 6.27 32.00 -2.32
CA SER A 87 7.74 32.04 -2.33
C SER A 87 8.39 31.86 -0.95
N THR A 88 7.78 32.41 0.11
CA THR A 88 8.26 32.32 1.50
C THR A 88 8.00 30.96 2.15
N SER A 89 7.08 30.18 1.58
CA SER A 89 6.72 28.84 2.06
C SER A 89 7.47 27.74 1.29
N ILE A 90 8.09 28.06 0.16
CA ILE A 90 8.84 27.10 -0.64
C ILE A 90 10.26 26.95 -0.10
N MET A 91 10.61 25.71 0.25
CA MET A 91 11.95 25.34 0.65
C MET A 91 12.74 24.80 -0.54
N TRP A 92 13.54 25.68 -1.14
CA TRP A 92 14.28 25.41 -2.38
C TRP A 92 15.49 24.49 -2.22
N TYR A 93 16.01 24.40 -1.00
CA TYR A 93 17.26 23.70 -0.71
C TYR A 93 17.09 22.77 0.49
N PRO A 94 17.78 21.61 0.48
CA PRO A 94 17.87 20.80 1.67
C PRO A 94 18.59 21.58 2.78
N VAL A 95 18.20 21.32 4.03
CA VAL A 95 18.80 21.96 5.20
C VAL A 95 19.16 20.95 6.26
N GLU A 96 20.26 21.19 6.95
CA GLU A 96 20.61 20.39 8.11
C GLU A 96 20.10 21.03 9.40
N LYS A 97 19.09 20.40 10.04
CA LYS A 97 18.58 20.80 11.35
C LYS A 97 19.30 20.05 12.47
N TYR A 98 19.72 20.80 13.48
CA TYR A 98 20.38 20.30 14.68
C TYR A 98 19.68 20.88 15.92
N LEU A 99 19.40 20.03 16.91
CA LEU A 99 18.95 20.45 18.23
C LEU A 99 20.14 20.48 19.19
N HIS A 100 20.30 21.59 19.88
CA HIS A 100 21.31 21.77 20.91
C HIS A 100 20.63 21.73 22.28
N ASP A 101 20.97 20.73 23.11
CA ASP A 101 20.45 20.62 24.47
C ASP A 101 21.58 20.33 25.45
N GLY A 102 21.91 21.32 26.30
CA GLY A 102 22.77 21.16 27.47
C GLY A 102 24.18 20.58 27.24
N GLY A 103 24.69 20.59 26.01
CA GLY A 103 25.98 19.99 25.62
C GLY A 103 25.88 18.84 24.61
N THR A 104 24.66 18.37 24.31
CA THR A 104 24.40 17.38 23.25
C THR A 104 23.92 18.08 21.99
N ILE A 105 24.43 17.63 20.84
CA ILE A 105 23.96 18.05 19.51
C ILE A 105 23.31 16.83 18.85
N THR A 106 22.04 16.94 18.49
CA THR A 106 21.29 15.86 17.85
C THR A 106 20.79 16.31 16.48
N ARG A 107 21.04 15.52 15.44
CA ARG A 107 20.52 15.77 14.09
C ARG A 107 19.01 15.46 14.05
N ILE A 108 18.22 16.39 13.52
CA ILE A 108 16.77 16.21 13.33
C ILE A 108 16.46 15.88 11.87
N TYR A 109 15.56 14.90 11.68
CA TYR A 109 14.96 14.53 10.41
C TYR A 109 13.43 14.61 10.55
N ASP A 110 12.85 15.78 10.31
CA ASP A 110 11.42 16.04 10.48
C ASP A 110 10.67 16.15 9.13
N GLU A 111 11.36 16.65 8.11
CA GLU A 111 10.84 16.82 6.76
C GLU A 111 11.79 16.22 5.71
N VAL A 112 11.30 15.94 4.51
CA VAL A 112 12.10 15.32 3.43
C VAL A 112 13.34 16.15 3.09
N ASN A 113 13.23 17.48 3.10
CA ASN A 113 14.34 18.39 2.84
C ASN A 113 15.41 18.38 3.96
N THR A 114 15.13 17.80 5.12
CA THR A 114 16.12 17.65 6.20
C THR A 114 16.91 16.35 6.12
N GLY A 115 16.51 15.46 5.21
CA GLY A 115 17.17 14.19 4.94
C GLY A 115 18.61 14.37 4.47
N ARG A 116 19.51 13.59 5.06
CA ARG A 116 20.94 13.57 4.71
C ARG A 116 21.16 13.32 3.22
N ARG A 117 20.37 12.43 2.62
CA ARG A 117 20.52 12.07 1.21
C ARG A 117 20.29 13.26 0.28
N TRP A 118 19.30 14.09 0.56
CA TRP A 118 19.01 15.29 -0.24
C TRP A 118 20.14 16.30 -0.15
N TRP A 119 20.68 16.50 1.06
CA TRP A 119 21.85 17.33 1.30
C TRP A 119 23.07 16.88 0.49
N GLU A 120 23.36 15.57 0.51
CA GLU A 120 24.48 14.99 -0.24
C GLU A 120 24.31 15.12 -1.75
N ILE A 121 23.10 14.88 -2.28
CA ILE A 121 22.83 15.02 -3.71
C ILE A 121 22.97 16.48 -4.15
N GLN A 122 22.44 17.44 -3.37
CA GLN A 122 22.61 18.87 -3.67
C GLN A 122 24.09 19.24 -3.78
N GLY A 123 24.95 18.65 -2.95
CA GLY A 123 26.40 18.84 -3.02
C GLY A 123 27.05 18.30 -4.30
N GLN A 124 26.43 17.35 -4.99
CA GLN A 124 26.91 16.70 -6.21
C GLN A 124 26.42 17.36 -7.50
N LEU A 125 25.43 18.25 -7.43
CA LEU A 125 24.89 18.92 -8.61
C LEU A 125 25.92 19.87 -9.23
N PRO A 126 25.91 20.06 -10.56
CA PRO A 126 26.79 21.00 -11.24
C PRO A 126 26.67 22.40 -10.63
N ARG A 127 27.80 23.05 -10.38
CA ARG A 127 27.84 24.43 -9.86
C ARG A 127 28.07 25.45 -10.98
N GLU A 128 27.69 25.09 -12.20
CA GLU A 128 27.88 25.93 -13.37
C GLU A 128 27.15 27.27 -13.17
N HIS A 129 27.85 28.36 -13.50
CA HIS A 129 27.33 29.70 -13.29
C HIS A 129 26.10 29.92 -14.19
N GLY A 130 24.95 30.21 -13.58
CA GLY A 130 23.70 30.50 -14.31
C GLY A 130 22.68 29.36 -14.39
N LEU A 131 22.98 28.16 -13.87
CA LEU A 131 22.02 27.06 -13.76
C LEU A 131 21.63 26.84 -12.29
N PRO A 132 20.60 27.54 -11.77
CA PRO A 132 20.13 27.28 -10.42
C PRO A 132 19.48 25.89 -10.37
N HIS A 133 20.15 24.95 -9.72
CA HIS A 133 19.55 23.66 -9.39
C HIS A 133 18.91 23.74 -8.00
N CYS A 134 17.62 23.47 -7.93
CA CYS A 134 16.87 23.37 -6.70
C CYS A 134 16.18 22.02 -6.61
N PHE A 135 15.96 21.55 -5.39
CA PHE A 135 15.06 20.45 -5.13
C PHE A 135 13.76 21.03 -4.61
N LEU A 136 12.68 20.77 -5.33
CA LEU A 136 11.35 21.03 -4.83
C LEU A 136 10.87 19.74 -4.16
N PRO A 137 10.91 19.63 -2.82
CA PRO A 137 10.36 18.46 -2.13
C PRO A 137 8.85 18.47 -2.33
N LEU A 138 8.37 17.65 -3.26
CA LEU A 138 6.95 17.47 -3.50
C LEU A 138 6.46 16.32 -2.64
N HIS A 139 5.77 16.65 -1.56
CA HIS A 139 4.90 15.69 -0.90
C HIS A 139 3.66 15.51 -1.78
N LEU A 140 3.72 14.56 -2.71
CA LEU A 140 2.51 14.02 -3.34
C LEU A 140 1.79 13.16 -2.30
N TRP A 141 0.75 13.70 -1.70
CA TRP A 141 -0.23 12.96 -0.89
C TRP A 141 -1.30 12.34 -1.79
#